data_AF-G8R7W2-F1
#
_entry.id   AF-G8R7W2-F1
#
_cell.length_a   1.000
_cell.length_b   1.000
_cell.length_c   1.000
_cell.angle_alpha   90.00
_cell.angle_beta   90.00
_cell.angle_gamma   90.00
#
_symmetry.space_group_name_H-M   'P 1'
#
loop_
_entity.id
_entity.type
_entity.pdbx_description
1 polymer ?
#
loop_
_entity_poly.entity_id
_entity_poly.type
_entity_poly.pdbx_seq_one_letter_code
_entity_poly.pdbx_strand_id
1 'polypeptide(L)'
;MKKIIYSTLMLAILAACSKENKDVVTPTSPEDMPIQIVLDADEEGNVEDDDKATMAFTFTDRMDPTGEEIGGITPTLSQPATITCMIKGPEGFSNLGDYILDIKALYEVDDCTEADITVTYDLSTGEFSFEFPAGVEEVEVEFELDDVLFDDDVVSDDRGFVVEVLGHSNTSEKVVINTDTEFEYKVLDDELIFGEYELDLTQQNLDMLITLFGVVNEDLADLDLADIDAFEMEVSLEDIEFKTVLIEEEADECDPADFSNVEVSVEGEFEELTDDELTGDIVFIVELEADNGAVEEFTYEGNFEINGDNLILTLECEDLETGEVTLTYTR
;
A
#
# COMPACT_ATOMS: atom_id res chain seq x y z
N MET A 1 42.95 18.73 65.21
CA MET A 1 43.40 19.32 63.93
C MET A 1 42.16 19.78 63.18
N LYS A 2 42.13 21.05 62.78
CA LYS A 2 41.03 21.69 62.03
C LYS A 2 41.46 21.81 60.56
N LYS A 3 40.52 21.51 59.64
CA LYS A 3 40.03 22.37 58.54
C LYS A 3 39.66 21.51 57.32
N ILE A 4 38.36 21.22 57.24
CA ILE A 4 37.61 20.95 56.01
C ILE A 4 37.33 22.32 55.37
N ILE A 5 37.73 22.50 54.10
CA ILE A 5 37.41 23.61 53.19
C ILE A 5 37.03 22.89 51.88
N TYR A 6 35.75 22.65 51.62
CA TYR A 6 34.77 23.46 50.85
C TYR A 6 35.08 23.69 49.37
N SER A 7 34.08 23.31 48.55
CA SER A 7 33.76 23.71 47.17
C SER A 7 34.76 23.24 46.09
N THR A 8 34.32 22.63 44.98
CA THR A 8 33.16 22.98 44.12
C THR A 8 32.74 21.67 43.43
N LEU A 9 31.55 21.09 43.64
CA LEU A 9 30.27 21.48 43.05
C LEU A 9 30.37 21.94 41.59
N MET A 10 30.41 20.97 40.67
CA MET A 10 29.71 21.11 39.40
C MET A 10 29.09 19.75 39.09
N LEU A 11 28.02 19.45 39.84
CA LEU A 11 26.97 18.55 39.39
C LEU A 11 26.47 19.16 38.07
N ALA A 12 26.97 18.65 36.96
CA ALA A 12 26.20 18.70 35.73
C ALA A 12 24.94 17.90 36.03
N ILE A 13 23.88 18.61 36.42
CA ILE A 13 22.53 18.12 36.26
C ILE A 13 22.45 17.84 34.77
N LEU A 14 22.63 16.57 34.40
CA LEU A 14 22.01 16.03 33.21
C LEU A 14 20.54 16.41 33.37
N ALA A 15 20.17 17.51 32.73
CA ALA A 15 18.80 17.74 32.33
C ALA A 15 18.51 16.61 31.34
N ALA A 16 18.21 15.42 31.87
CA ALA A 16 17.36 14.49 31.20
C ALA A 16 16.10 15.31 30.90
N CYS A 17 15.97 15.74 29.66
CA CYS A 17 14.71 16.20 29.13
C CYS A 17 13.80 14.98 29.09
N SER A 18 13.29 14.53 30.24
CA SER A 18 11.98 13.88 30.23
C SER A 18 11.00 15.04 30.02
N LYS A 19 10.86 15.48 28.76
CA LYS A 19 9.59 16.06 28.36
C LYS A 19 8.61 14.91 28.47
N GLU A 20 8.04 14.72 29.66
CA GLU A 20 6.73 14.07 29.76
C GLU A 20 5.86 14.84 28.78
N ASN A 21 5.53 14.17 27.68
CA ASN A 21 4.62 14.72 26.71
C ASN A 21 3.27 14.81 27.42
N LYS A 22 2.86 16.04 27.77
CA LYS A 22 1.69 16.28 28.62
C LYS A 22 0.38 15.93 27.93
N ASP A 23 0.46 15.61 26.65
CA ASP A 23 -0.64 15.18 25.82
C ASP A 23 -0.75 13.64 25.78
N VAL A 24 0.15 12.90 26.45
CA VAL A 24 -0.01 11.46 26.68
C VAL A 24 -1.04 11.24 27.77
N VAL A 25 -2.26 10.89 27.36
CA VAL A 25 -3.29 10.39 28.26
C VAL A 25 -2.93 8.96 28.64
N THR A 26 -2.28 8.78 29.79
CA THR A 26 -2.04 7.42 30.32
C THR A 26 -3.37 6.82 30.78
N PRO A 27 -3.85 5.71 30.20
CA PRO A 27 -5.08 5.07 30.65
C PRO A 27 -4.93 4.61 32.10
N THR A 28 -6.00 4.68 32.89
CA THR A 28 -5.99 4.22 34.29
C THR A 28 -5.89 2.70 34.43
N SER A 29 -6.13 1.94 33.36
CA SER A 29 -5.94 0.49 33.24
C SER A 29 -5.84 0.10 31.76
N PRO A 30 -4.89 -0.76 31.35
CA PRO A 30 -4.80 -1.29 29.98
C PRO A 30 -6.11 -1.95 29.52
N GLU A 31 -6.78 -2.66 30.43
CA GLU A 31 -8.03 -3.40 30.18
C GLU A 31 -9.26 -2.50 29.92
N ASP A 32 -9.13 -1.20 30.16
CA ASP A 32 -10.22 -0.22 29.96
C ASP A 32 -10.08 0.59 28.66
N MET A 33 -8.96 0.42 27.95
CA MET A 33 -8.71 1.11 26.69
C MET A 33 -9.60 0.52 25.60
N PRO A 34 -10.33 1.36 24.84
CA PRO A 34 -11.10 0.84 23.72
C PRO A 34 -10.14 0.28 22.67
N ILE A 35 -10.44 -0.90 22.16
CA ILE A 35 -9.79 -1.45 20.97
C ILE A 35 -10.54 -0.86 19.79
N GLN A 36 -9.83 -0.16 18.91
CA GLN A 36 -10.43 0.44 17.73
C GLN A 36 -10.03 -0.37 16.50
N ILE A 37 -11.03 -0.91 15.79
CA ILE A 37 -10.85 -1.51 14.46
C ILE A 37 -11.01 -0.38 13.45
N VAL A 38 -10.09 -0.30 12.50
CA VAL A 38 -10.05 0.69 11.41
C VAL A 38 -9.93 -0.04 10.08
N LEU A 39 -10.26 0.66 9.00
CA LEU A 39 -9.83 0.28 7.66
C LEU A 39 -8.36 0.68 7.53
N ASP A 40 -7.57 -0.14 6.85
CA ASP A 40 -6.15 0.15 6.65
C ASP A 40 -5.93 1.31 5.69
N ALA A 41 -6.75 1.35 4.63
CA ALA A 41 -6.85 2.46 3.69
C ALA A 41 -8.28 3.01 3.62
N ASP A 42 -8.40 4.29 3.27
CA ASP A 42 -9.69 4.93 2.96
C ASP A 42 -10.04 4.76 1.46
N GLU A 43 -9.07 4.41 0.62
CA GLU A 43 -9.19 4.30 -0.84
C GLU A 43 -8.21 3.26 -1.40
N GLU A 44 -8.60 2.58 -2.47
CA GLU A 44 -7.76 1.65 -3.25
C GLU A 44 -8.27 1.61 -4.69
N GLY A 45 -7.49 1.11 -5.65
CA GLY A 45 -7.99 0.91 -7.00
C GLY A 45 -7.08 0.06 -7.86
N ASN A 46 -7.69 -0.72 -8.74
CA ASN A 46 -6.97 -1.56 -9.70
C ASN A 46 -7.47 -1.31 -11.12
N VAL A 47 -6.68 -1.75 -12.09
CA VAL A 47 -7.03 -1.72 -13.52
C VAL A 47 -8.32 -2.49 -13.82
N GLU A 48 -8.99 -2.10 -14.90
CA GLU A 48 -10.32 -2.60 -15.23
C GLU A 48 -10.41 -4.07 -15.63
N ASP A 49 -9.29 -4.70 -15.96
CA ASP A 49 -9.19 -6.13 -16.28
C ASP A 49 -8.96 -7.01 -15.04
N ASP A 50 -8.79 -6.41 -13.86
CA ASP A 50 -8.67 -7.15 -12.60
C ASP A 50 -9.99 -7.81 -12.19
N ASP A 51 -9.89 -9.08 -11.78
CA ASP A 51 -11.02 -9.88 -11.29
C ASP A 51 -11.20 -9.78 -9.76
N LYS A 52 -10.43 -8.92 -9.10
CA LYS A 52 -10.37 -8.81 -7.64
C LYS A 52 -10.23 -7.37 -7.16
N ALA A 53 -10.83 -7.12 -6.01
CA ALA A 53 -10.55 -5.96 -5.17
C ALA A 53 -10.31 -6.43 -3.74
N THR A 54 -9.37 -5.80 -3.05
CA THR A 54 -9.05 -6.08 -1.65
C THR A 54 -9.47 -4.93 -0.74
N MET A 55 -9.62 -5.21 0.55
CA MET A 55 -9.71 -4.20 1.60
C MET A 55 -9.26 -4.84 2.92
N ALA A 56 -8.47 -4.12 3.71
CA ALA A 56 -7.97 -4.64 4.98
C ALA A 56 -8.63 -3.96 6.20
N PHE A 57 -8.96 -4.77 7.20
CA PHE A 57 -9.36 -4.33 8.53
C PHE A 57 -8.24 -4.59 9.52
N THR A 58 -7.74 -3.53 10.15
CA THR A 58 -6.66 -3.60 11.14
C THR A 58 -7.08 -2.91 12.45
N PHE A 59 -6.15 -2.82 13.40
CA PHE A 59 -6.32 -2.04 14.61
C PHE A 59 -5.50 -0.75 14.57
N THR A 60 -5.98 0.28 15.27
CA THR A 60 -5.18 1.50 15.46
C THR A 60 -3.79 1.20 16.02
N ASP A 61 -2.82 2.04 15.63
CA ASP A 61 -1.41 2.03 16.04
C ASP A 61 -1.10 1.40 17.40
N ARG A 62 0.06 0.74 17.43
CA ARG A 62 0.62 0.05 18.59
C ARG A 62 0.47 0.85 19.88
N MET A 63 -0.16 0.22 20.87
CA MET A 63 -0.38 0.82 22.17
C MET A 63 0.67 0.32 23.16
N ASP A 64 1.34 1.23 23.87
CA ASP A 64 2.12 0.87 25.07
C ASP A 64 1.37 1.33 26.34
N PRO A 65 0.40 0.54 26.83
CA PRO A 65 -0.34 0.89 28.03
C PRO A 65 0.52 0.79 29.30
N THR A 66 1.74 0.24 29.22
CA THR A 66 2.64 0.05 30.37
C THR A 66 3.77 1.08 30.45
N GLY A 67 4.14 1.68 29.32
CA GLY A 67 5.30 2.57 29.19
C GLY A 67 6.65 1.83 29.20
N GLU A 68 6.65 0.50 29.09
CA GLU A 68 7.85 -0.34 29.17
C GLU A 68 8.35 -0.82 27.80
N GLU A 69 7.53 -0.78 26.74
CA GLU A 69 7.87 -1.30 25.41
C GLU A 69 8.07 -0.17 24.40
N ILE A 70 9.31 -0.04 23.92
CA ILE A 70 9.65 0.88 22.83
C ILE A 70 8.99 0.34 21.57
N GLY A 71 7.93 1.03 21.11
CA GLY A 71 7.17 0.67 19.91
C GLY A 71 5.73 0.23 20.16
N GLY A 72 5.33 -0.05 21.41
CA GLY A 72 3.98 -0.53 21.74
C GLY A 72 3.66 -1.93 21.22
N ILE A 73 2.49 -2.45 21.59
CA ILE A 73 1.96 -3.76 21.18
C ILE A 73 0.73 -3.51 20.29
N THR A 74 0.61 -4.23 19.17
CA THR A 74 -0.61 -4.25 18.36
C THR A 74 -1.74 -4.85 19.22
N PRO A 75 -2.83 -4.12 19.48
CA PRO A 75 -3.94 -4.69 20.22
C PRO A 75 -4.60 -5.80 19.39
N THR A 76 -4.97 -6.90 20.03
CA THR A 76 -5.78 -7.96 19.40
C THR A 76 -7.02 -8.22 20.24
N LEU A 77 -8.08 -8.74 19.61
CA LEU A 77 -9.30 -9.13 20.30
C LEU A 77 -9.07 -10.39 21.14
N SER A 78 -9.62 -10.45 22.36
CA SER A 78 -9.58 -11.70 23.14
C SER A 78 -10.75 -12.64 22.82
N GLN A 79 -11.78 -12.15 22.13
CA GLN A 79 -12.93 -12.89 21.64
C GLN A 79 -13.29 -12.41 20.23
N PRO A 80 -13.78 -13.29 19.34
CA PRO A 80 -14.14 -12.89 18.00
C PRO A 80 -15.26 -11.83 18.00
N ALA A 81 -15.23 -10.93 17.01
CA ALA A 81 -16.24 -9.93 16.78
C ALA A 81 -16.85 -10.10 15.38
N THR A 82 -18.17 -9.95 15.25
CA THR A 82 -18.79 -9.94 13.93
C THR A 82 -18.80 -8.52 13.41
N ILE A 83 -18.17 -8.27 12.26
CA ILE A 83 -18.16 -7.00 11.55
C ILE A 83 -19.28 -7.04 10.51
N THR A 84 -19.99 -5.92 10.32
CA THR A 84 -21.07 -5.81 9.33
C THR A 84 -20.83 -4.57 8.48
N CYS A 85 -20.89 -4.76 7.18
CA CYS A 85 -20.57 -3.76 6.16
C CYS A 85 -21.68 -3.72 5.11
N MET A 86 -21.70 -2.65 4.33
CA MET A 86 -22.61 -2.49 3.19
C MET A 86 -21.84 -1.91 2.01
N ILE A 87 -21.92 -2.61 0.89
CA ILE A 87 -21.48 -2.08 -0.40
C ILE A 87 -22.56 -1.11 -0.90
N LYS A 88 -22.14 0.10 -1.22
CA LYS A 88 -22.89 1.12 -1.94
C LYS A 88 -22.25 1.30 -3.31
N GLY A 89 -23.08 1.50 -4.32
CA GLY A 89 -22.57 1.92 -5.62
C GLY A 89 -22.35 3.44 -5.66
N PRO A 90 -21.34 3.94 -6.38
CA PRO A 90 -21.35 5.29 -6.93
C PRO A 90 -22.50 5.42 -7.94
N GLU A 91 -22.75 6.64 -8.42
CA GLU A 91 -23.85 6.98 -9.32
C GLU A 91 -23.86 6.13 -10.63
N GLY A 92 -24.39 4.90 -10.62
CA GLY A 92 -24.39 4.06 -11.83
C GLY A 92 -24.81 2.60 -11.63
N PHE A 93 -24.62 2.05 -10.44
CA PHE A 93 -24.92 0.63 -10.17
C PHE A 93 -26.41 0.36 -10.07
N SER A 94 -26.95 -0.34 -11.06
CA SER A 94 -28.37 -0.73 -11.07
C SER A 94 -28.64 -2.06 -10.36
N ASN A 95 -27.64 -2.92 -10.20
CA ASN A 95 -27.69 -4.18 -9.46
C ASN A 95 -26.25 -4.65 -9.08
N LEU A 96 -25.94 -4.74 -7.79
CA LEU A 96 -24.58 -5.09 -7.30
C LEU A 96 -24.13 -6.50 -7.70
N GLY A 97 -25.04 -7.46 -7.70
CA GLY A 97 -24.73 -8.85 -8.04
C GLY A 97 -24.47 -9.11 -9.53
N ASP A 98 -24.51 -8.07 -10.36
CA ASP A 98 -24.00 -8.14 -11.72
C ASP A 98 -22.48 -7.88 -11.76
N TYR A 99 -21.91 -7.21 -10.75
CA TYR A 99 -20.51 -6.76 -10.72
C TYR A 99 -19.65 -7.45 -9.64
N ILE A 100 -20.24 -7.72 -8.47
CA ILE A 100 -19.56 -8.43 -7.36
C ILE A 100 -20.13 -9.85 -7.30
N LEU A 101 -19.31 -10.81 -7.70
CA LEU A 101 -19.67 -12.22 -7.87
C LEU A 101 -19.65 -12.98 -6.54
N ASP A 102 -18.63 -12.74 -5.71
CA ASP A 102 -18.45 -13.34 -4.39
C ASP A 102 -17.66 -12.42 -3.46
N ILE A 103 -17.68 -12.72 -2.16
CA ILE A 103 -16.86 -12.02 -1.15
C ILE A 103 -16.23 -13.07 -0.24
N LYS A 104 -14.91 -12.99 -0.08
CA LYS A 104 -14.13 -13.81 0.84
C LYS A 104 -13.47 -12.92 1.89
N ALA A 105 -13.12 -13.52 3.01
CA ALA A 105 -12.29 -12.86 4.00
C ALA A 105 -11.24 -13.86 4.48
N LEU A 106 -10.03 -13.40 4.72
CA LEU A 106 -8.90 -14.21 5.11
C LEU A 106 -8.03 -13.48 6.13
N TYR A 107 -7.15 -14.20 6.77
CA TYR A 107 -6.10 -13.63 7.60
C TYR A 107 -4.85 -14.50 7.52
N GLU A 108 -3.70 -13.86 7.66
CA GLU A 108 -2.40 -14.52 7.69
C GLU A 108 -2.22 -15.29 9.02
N VAL A 109 -1.82 -16.57 8.93
CA VAL A 109 -1.48 -17.41 10.08
C VAL A 109 0.03 -17.40 10.32
N ASP A 110 0.79 -17.47 9.24
CA ASP A 110 2.24 -17.30 9.13
C ASP A 110 2.59 -16.94 7.68
N ASP A 111 3.87 -16.60 7.45
CA ASP A 111 4.42 -16.12 6.17
C ASP A 111 4.08 -16.99 4.94
N CYS A 112 3.60 -18.23 5.13
CA CYS A 112 3.27 -19.16 4.06
C CYS A 112 1.86 -19.76 4.16
N THR A 113 1.03 -19.28 5.09
CA THR A 113 -0.27 -19.90 5.37
C THR A 113 -1.33 -18.86 5.69
N GLU A 114 -2.40 -18.87 4.90
CA GLU A 114 -3.62 -18.10 5.17
C GLU A 114 -4.75 -19.00 5.68
N ALA A 115 -5.75 -18.38 6.32
CA ALA A 115 -6.95 -19.06 6.78
C ALA A 115 -8.24 -18.33 6.38
N ASP A 116 -9.14 -19.07 5.73
CA ASP A 116 -10.46 -18.57 5.34
C ASP A 116 -11.35 -18.22 6.55
N ILE A 117 -12.01 -17.07 6.45
CA ILE A 117 -13.11 -16.63 7.30
C ILE A 117 -14.42 -16.78 6.55
N THR A 118 -15.45 -17.30 7.23
CA THR A 118 -16.78 -17.39 6.64
C THR A 118 -17.41 -16.01 6.50
N VAL A 119 -17.70 -15.61 5.27
CA VAL A 119 -18.47 -14.42 4.94
C VAL A 119 -19.95 -14.78 4.72
N THR A 120 -20.85 -13.92 5.19
CA THR A 120 -22.26 -13.94 4.80
C THR A 120 -22.57 -12.71 3.98
N TYR A 121 -22.96 -12.87 2.72
CA TYR A 121 -23.26 -11.79 1.79
C TYR A 121 -24.72 -11.87 1.28
N ASP A 122 -25.43 -10.74 1.31
CA ASP A 122 -26.74 -10.57 0.69
C ASP A 122 -26.61 -9.69 -0.56
N LEU A 123 -26.51 -10.35 -1.72
CA LEU A 123 -26.49 -9.74 -3.05
C LEU A 123 -27.60 -8.71 -3.30
N SER A 124 -28.76 -8.84 -2.64
CA SER A 124 -29.90 -7.95 -2.88
C SER A 124 -29.82 -6.62 -2.14
N THR A 125 -29.07 -6.58 -1.04
CA THR A 125 -28.90 -5.37 -0.21
C THR A 125 -27.48 -4.80 -0.27
N GLY A 126 -26.50 -5.58 -0.72
CA GLY A 126 -25.09 -5.22 -0.62
C GLY A 126 -24.51 -5.44 0.78
N GLU A 127 -25.29 -5.96 1.73
CA GLU A 127 -24.86 -6.16 3.11
C GLU A 127 -24.02 -7.44 3.22
N PHE A 128 -22.86 -7.34 3.85
CA PHE A 128 -22.04 -8.51 4.19
C PHE A 128 -21.53 -8.45 5.62
N SER A 129 -21.15 -9.62 6.14
CA SER A 129 -20.59 -9.74 7.48
C SER A 129 -19.60 -10.89 7.57
N PHE A 130 -18.56 -10.71 8.38
CA PHE A 130 -17.54 -11.72 8.65
C PHE A 130 -17.16 -11.70 10.14
N GLU A 131 -16.48 -12.74 10.60
CA GLU A 131 -16.00 -12.84 11.98
C GLU A 131 -14.52 -12.44 12.03
N PHE A 132 -14.22 -11.30 12.67
CA PHE A 132 -12.87 -10.91 13.03
C PHE A 132 -12.37 -11.83 14.17
N PRO A 133 -11.39 -12.71 13.94
CA PRO A 133 -11.02 -13.72 14.93
C PRO A 133 -10.28 -13.15 16.15
N ALA A 134 -10.27 -13.90 17.24
CA ALA A 134 -9.47 -13.53 18.41
C ALA A 134 -7.97 -13.76 18.15
N GLY A 135 -7.13 -12.81 18.55
CA GLY A 135 -5.67 -12.90 18.43
C GLY A 135 -5.10 -12.67 17.03
N VAL A 136 -5.94 -12.26 16.07
CA VAL A 136 -5.55 -11.86 14.71
C VAL A 136 -5.34 -10.35 14.70
N GLU A 137 -4.34 -9.88 13.95
CA GLU A 137 -4.00 -8.45 13.83
C GLU A 137 -4.71 -7.78 12.66
N GLU A 138 -4.92 -8.53 11.57
CA GLU A 138 -5.50 -8.01 10.33
C GLU A 138 -6.44 -9.04 9.68
N VAL A 139 -7.50 -8.56 9.05
CA VAL A 139 -8.39 -9.36 8.20
C VAL A 139 -8.53 -8.67 6.87
N GLU A 140 -8.14 -9.36 5.80
CA GLU A 140 -8.36 -8.92 4.43
C GLU A 140 -9.71 -9.45 3.93
N VAL A 141 -10.41 -8.63 3.15
CA VAL A 141 -11.66 -8.97 2.47
C VAL A 141 -11.45 -8.83 0.97
N GLU A 142 -11.59 -9.95 0.25
CA GLU A 142 -11.46 -10.02 -1.21
C GLU A 142 -12.87 -10.02 -1.84
N PHE A 143 -13.09 -9.14 -2.80
CA PHE A 143 -14.27 -9.11 -3.66
C PHE A 143 -13.91 -9.73 -5.01
N GLU A 144 -14.64 -10.76 -5.44
CA GLU A 144 -14.53 -11.29 -6.80
C GLU A 144 -15.38 -10.44 -7.74
N LEU A 145 -14.76 -9.85 -8.76
CA LEU A 145 -15.36 -8.92 -9.71
C LEU A 145 -15.69 -9.62 -11.04
N ASP A 146 -16.68 -9.09 -11.78
CA ASP A 146 -16.93 -9.48 -13.17
C ASP A 146 -16.12 -8.56 -14.11
N ASP A 147 -14.89 -8.98 -14.41
CA ASP A 147 -13.93 -8.32 -15.31
C ASP A 147 -14.57 -7.88 -16.64
N VAL A 148 -15.44 -8.71 -17.23
CA VAL A 148 -16.12 -8.43 -18.51
C VAL A 148 -17.02 -7.18 -18.47
N LEU A 149 -17.43 -6.71 -17.29
CA LEU A 149 -18.22 -5.49 -17.15
C LEU A 149 -17.39 -4.23 -16.94
N PHE A 150 -16.13 -4.39 -16.55
CA PHE A 150 -15.21 -3.29 -16.30
C PHE A 150 -14.23 -3.13 -17.46
N ASP A 151 -13.75 -4.20 -18.10
CA ASP A 151 -12.93 -4.17 -19.31
C ASP A 151 -13.76 -3.68 -20.54
N ASP A 152 -13.58 -2.42 -20.93
CA ASP A 152 -14.15 -1.87 -22.16
C ASP A 152 -13.25 -0.82 -22.84
N ASP A 153 -13.27 -0.76 -24.19
CA ASP A 153 -12.46 0.19 -24.99
C ASP A 153 -12.86 1.69 -24.81
N VAL A 154 -13.35 2.13 -23.64
CA VAL A 154 -14.04 3.41 -23.41
C VAL A 154 -13.63 4.08 -22.09
N VAL A 155 -12.81 5.13 -22.23
CA VAL A 155 -12.51 6.11 -21.17
C VAL A 155 -13.73 6.49 -20.31
N SER A 156 -13.64 6.21 -19.02
CA SER A 156 -14.65 6.37 -17.97
C SER A 156 -14.01 6.66 -16.61
N ASP A 157 -14.45 7.73 -15.96
CA ASP A 157 -13.90 8.29 -14.72
C ASP A 157 -14.66 7.92 -13.43
N ASP A 158 -15.78 7.19 -13.52
CA ASP A 158 -16.73 7.03 -12.40
C ASP A 158 -17.01 5.56 -11.99
N ARG A 159 -16.12 4.62 -12.33
CA ARG A 159 -16.29 3.18 -12.03
C ARG A 159 -15.66 2.83 -10.69
N GLY A 160 -16.38 2.08 -9.85
CA GLY A 160 -15.93 1.75 -8.50
C GLY A 160 -17.05 1.35 -7.56
N PHE A 161 -16.75 1.15 -6.28
CA PHE A 161 -17.77 0.96 -5.24
C PHE A 161 -17.29 1.50 -3.89
N VAL A 162 -18.23 1.76 -3.00
CA VAL A 162 -17.93 2.26 -1.65
C VAL A 162 -18.39 1.24 -0.62
N VAL A 163 -17.56 0.92 0.35
CA VAL A 163 -17.91 0.06 1.49
C VAL A 163 -18.08 0.91 2.75
N GLU A 164 -19.29 0.90 3.31
CA GLU A 164 -19.58 1.50 4.62
C GLU A 164 -19.54 0.43 5.71
N VAL A 165 -18.82 0.69 6.80
CA VAL A 165 -18.86 -0.17 7.98
C VAL A 165 -20.07 0.20 8.85
N LEU A 166 -21.06 -0.70 8.90
CA LEU A 166 -22.30 -0.49 9.66
C LEU A 166 -22.12 -0.68 11.16
N GLY A 167 -21.10 -1.45 11.56
CA GLY A 167 -20.69 -1.63 12.95
C GLY A 167 -20.28 -3.06 13.28
N HIS A 168 -20.34 -3.40 14.56
CA HIS A 168 -19.94 -4.72 15.05
C HIS A 168 -20.91 -5.28 16.11
N SER A 169 -20.84 -6.60 16.29
CA SER A 169 -21.59 -7.30 17.34
C SER A 169 -20.78 -8.43 18.00
N ASN A 170 -21.35 -9.05 19.03
CA ASN A 170 -20.82 -10.22 19.75
C ASN A 170 -19.52 -10.04 20.56
N THR A 171 -19.21 -8.83 21.02
CA THR A 171 -18.04 -8.59 21.88
C THR A 171 -18.44 -8.24 23.31
N SER A 172 -17.76 -8.83 24.29
CA SER A 172 -17.82 -8.40 25.70
C SER A 172 -16.79 -7.32 26.03
N GLU A 173 -15.93 -7.00 25.06
CA GLU A 173 -14.85 -6.02 25.15
C GLU A 173 -15.35 -4.64 24.72
N LYS A 174 -14.59 -3.59 25.05
CA LYS A 174 -14.86 -2.24 24.53
C LYS A 174 -14.24 -2.13 23.15
N VAL A 175 -14.89 -2.69 22.15
CA VAL A 175 -14.52 -2.48 20.74
C VAL A 175 -15.24 -1.22 20.25
N VAL A 176 -14.54 -0.42 19.45
CA VAL A 176 -15.09 0.76 18.76
C VAL A 176 -14.71 0.62 17.29
N ILE A 177 -15.64 0.99 16.41
CA ILE A 177 -15.40 1.09 14.97
C ILE A 177 -15.87 2.46 14.54
N ASN A 178 -15.10 3.13 13.68
CA ASN A 178 -15.56 4.36 13.07
C ASN A 178 -16.54 4.04 11.95
N THR A 179 -17.84 4.11 12.23
CA THR A 179 -18.89 3.89 11.21
C THR A 179 -19.08 5.07 10.27
N ASP A 180 -18.36 6.18 10.49
CA ASP A 180 -18.35 7.31 9.57
C ASP A 180 -17.24 7.17 8.51
N THR A 181 -16.37 6.15 8.61
CA THR A 181 -15.36 5.84 7.57
C THR A 181 -16.00 5.02 6.46
N GLU A 182 -15.65 5.36 5.23
CA GLU A 182 -16.00 4.63 4.01
C GLU A 182 -14.69 4.25 3.31
N PHE A 183 -14.66 3.06 2.71
CA PHE A 183 -13.59 2.65 1.81
C PHE A 183 -14.08 2.83 0.37
N GLU A 184 -13.32 3.52 -0.47
CA GLU A 184 -13.62 3.70 -1.89
C GLU A 184 -12.71 2.83 -2.75
N TYR A 185 -13.29 1.92 -3.52
CA TYR A 185 -12.58 1.19 -4.57
C TYR A 185 -12.81 1.87 -5.91
N LYS A 186 -11.74 2.23 -6.61
CA LYS A 186 -11.76 2.79 -7.96
C LYS A 186 -11.35 1.74 -8.98
N VAL A 187 -12.08 1.70 -10.08
CA VAL A 187 -11.65 0.97 -11.29
C VAL A 187 -10.84 1.95 -12.12
N LEU A 188 -9.55 1.65 -12.26
CA LEU A 188 -8.59 2.46 -12.99
C LEU A 188 -8.72 2.14 -14.47
N ASP A 189 -8.98 3.20 -15.24
CA ASP A 189 -9.22 3.11 -16.67
C ASP A 189 -7.90 2.88 -17.40
N ASP A 190 -7.78 1.70 -18.02
CA ASP A 190 -6.55 1.37 -18.72
C ASP A 190 -6.48 2.09 -20.08
N GLU A 191 -7.53 2.67 -20.66
CA GLU A 191 -7.33 3.59 -21.81
C GLU A 191 -6.55 4.87 -21.45
N LEU A 192 -6.41 5.15 -20.16
CA LEU A 192 -5.57 6.21 -19.58
C LEU A 192 -4.23 5.64 -19.11
N ILE A 193 -3.56 6.33 -18.18
CA ILE A 193 -2.16 6.03 -17.86
C ILE A 193 -1.98 4.73 -17.05
N PHE A 194 -3.04 4.23 -16.40
CA PHE A 194 -2.95 3.10 -15.50
C PHE A 194 -2.64 1.78 -16.21
N GLY A 195 -2.05 0.85 -15.45
CA GLY A 195 -1.75 -0.51 -15.87
C GLY A 195 -0.28 -0.79 -16.20
N GLU A 196 -0.06 -1.96 -16.78
CA GLU A 196 1.27 -2.50 -17.05
C GLU A 196 1.77 -2.11 -18.46
N TYR A 197 3.07 -1.83 -18.55
CA TYR A 197 3.73 -1.53 -19.81
C TYR A 197 5.14 -2.13 -19.87
N GLU A 198 5.51 -2.70 -21.02
CA GLU A 198 6.83 -3.26 -21.29
C GLU A 198 7.70 -2.28 -22.08
N LEU A 199 8.97 -2.14 -21.69
CA LEU A 199 9.99 -1.38 -22.41
C LEU A 199 10.87 -2.31 -23.24
N ASP A 200 10.99 -2.01 -24.54
CA ASP A 200 11.86 -2.74 -25.47
C ASP A 200 13.27 -2.99 -24.89
N LEU A 201 13.67 -4.26 -24.79
CA LEU A 201 14.97 -4.64 -24.24
C LEU A 201 16.13 -4.24 -25.18
N THR A 202 16.70 -3.06 -24.95
CA THR A 202 17.84 -2.53 -25.71
C THR A 202 18.88 -1.89 -24.79
N GLN A 203 20.14 -1.86 -25.23
CA GLN A 203 21.21 -1.18 -24.48
C GLN A 203 20.89 0.30 -24.24
N GLN A 204 20.25 0.96 -25.21
CA GLN A 204 19.89 2.37 -25.08
C GLN A 204 18.87 2.57 -23.94
N ASN A 205 17.88 1.68 -23.85
CA ASN A 205 16.84 1.75 -22.83
C ASN A 205 17.40 1.40 -21.45
N LEU A 206 18.27 0.39 -21.34
CA LEU A 206 19.00 0.09 -20.10
C LEU A 206 19.86 1.29 -19.64
N ASP A 207 20.62 1.92 -20.55
CA ASP A 207 21.43 3.09 -20.22
C ASP A 207 20.55 4.27 -19.72
N MET A 208 19.33 4.41 -20.25
CA MET A 208 18.35 5.42 -19.84
C MET A 208 17.76 5.12 -18.46
N LEU A 209 17.38 3.86 -18.18
CA LEU A 209 16.91 3.42 -16.87
C LEU A 209 17.99 3.60 -15.80
N ILE A 210 19.23 3.18 -16.07
CA ILE A 210 20.37 3.40 -15.16
C ILE A 210 20.59 4.91 -14.92
N THR A 211 20.39 5.74 -15.94
CA THR A 211 20.52 7.20 -15.79
C THR A 211 19.48 7.76 -14.84
N LEU A 212 18.23 7.27 -14.90
CA LEU A 212 17.15 7.72 -14.04
C LEU A 212 17.28 7.15 -12.62
N PHE A 213 17.52 5.85 -12.49
CA PHE A 213 17.28 5.13 -11.24
C PHE A 213 18.52 4.43 -10.66
N GLY A 214 19.65 4.38 -11.37
CA GLY A 214 20.85 3.69 -10.89
C GLY A 214 21.53 4.32 -9.67
N VAL A 215 21.08 5.48 -9.20
CA VAL A 215 21.53 6.04 -7.91
C VAL A 215 20.63 5.60 -6.76
N VAL A 216 19.33 5.45 -7.02
CA VAL A 216 18.34 5.06 -6.00
C VAL A 216 18.28 3.54 -5.83
N ASN A 217 18.69 2.77 -6.85
CA ASN A 217 18.79 1.31 -6.79
C ASN A 217 20.18 0.83 -7.28
N GLU A 218 21.00 0.32 -6.36
CA GLU A 218 22.37 -0.15 -6.66
C GLU A 218 22.36 -1.40 -7.56
N ASP A 219 21.38 -2.29 -7.39
CA ASP A 219 21.29 -3.52 -8.17
C ASP A 219 21.04 -3.20 -9.64
N LEU A 220 20.17 -2.23 -9.95
CA LEU A 220 19.92 -1.73 -11.30
C LEU A 220 21.19 -1.12 -11.93
N ALA A 221 22.00 -0.40 -11.14
CA ALA A 221 23.16 0.34 -11.62
C ALA A 221 24.25 -0.54 -12.23
N ASP A 222 24.35 -1.78 -11.76
CA ASP A 222 25.38 -2.76 -12.14
C ASP A 222 24.86 -3.83 -13.13
N LEU A 223 23.61 -3.74 -13.60
CA LEU A 223 23.03 -4.70 -14.54
C LEU A 223 23.66 -4.62 -15.94
N ASP A 224 23.88 -5.80 -16.52
CA ASP A 224 24.17 -5.97 -17.94
C ASP A 224 22.91 -6.44 -18.68
N LEU A 225 22.68 -5.94 -19.90
CA LEU A 225 21.55 -6.33 -20.75
C LEU A 225 21.43 -7.85 -20.97
N ALA A 226 22.53 -8.59 -20.79
CA ALA A 226 22.56 -10.04 -20.96
C ALA A 226 21.93 -10.82 -19.79
N ASP A 227 21.69 -10.16 -18.66
CA ASP A 227 21.17 -10.74 -17.44
C ASP A 227 19.67 -10.42 -17.23
N ILE A 228 19.07 -9.66 -18.16
CA ILE A 228 17.70 -9.13 -18.07
C ILE A 228 16.79 -9.90 -19.03
N ASP A 229 15.64 -10.31 -18.53
CA ASP A 229 14.56 -10.91 -19.31
C ASP A 229 13.57 -9.85 -19.82
N ALA A 230 13.13 -8.93 -18.94
CA ALA A 230 12.16 -7.88 -19.25
C ALA A 230 12.39 -6.58 -18.45
N PHE A 231 11.83 -5.48 -18.98
CA PHE A 231 11.65 -4.22 -18.27
C PHE A 231 10.17 -3.89 -18.29
N GLU A 232 9.59 -3.76 -17.10
CA GLU A 232 8.16 -3.53 -16.89
C GLU A 232 7.97 -2.25 -16.09
N MET A 233 6.83 -1.63 -16.28
CA MET A 233 6.39 -0.49 -15.51
C MET A 233 4.92 -0.65 -15.21
N GLU A 234 4.55 -0.46 -13.96
CA GLU A 234 3.17 -0.50 -13.50
C GLU A 234 2.81 0.89 -12.98
N VAL A 235 1.65 1.41 -13.40
CA VAL A 235 1.08 2.66 -12.90
C VAL A 235 -0.22 2.32 -12.18
N SER A 236 -0.21 2.44 -10.86
CA SER A 236 -1.35 2.19 -9.97
C SER A 236 -1.99 3.52 -9.54
N LEU A 237 -2.95 3.48 -8.61
CA LEU A 237 -3.65 4.67 -8.12
C LEU A 237 -2.71 5.65 -7.38
N GLU A 238 -1.82 5.15 -6.53
CA GLU A 238 -0.98 5.99 -5.65
C GLU A 238 0.52 5.91 -6.00
N ASP A 239 0.92 4.93 -6.81
CA ASP A 239 2.33 4.65 -7.07
C ASP A 239 2.65 4.28 -8.51
N ILE A 240 3.94 4.35 -8.81
CA ILE A 240 4.55 3.86 -10.04
C ILE A 240 5.69 2.93 -9.68
N GLU A 241 5.65 1.70 -10.21
CA GLU A 241 6.72 0.73 -10.06
C GLU A 241 7.47 0.56 -11.39
N PHE A 242 8.81 0.62 -11.34
CA PHE A 242 9.68 0.23 -12.45
C PHE A 242 10.37 -1.09 -12.10
N LYS A 243 10.05 -2.15 -12.83
CA LYS A 243 10.50 -3.52 -12.56
C LYS A 243 11.47 -4.01 -13.63
N THR A 244 12.60 -4.55 -13.19
CA THR A 244 13.57 -5.24 -14.05
C THR A 244 13.60 -6.72 -13.69
N VAL A 245 13.12 -7.56 -14.59
CA VAL A 245 13.06 -9.02 -14.41
C VAL A 245 14.38 -9.62 -14.90
N LEU A 246 15.09 -10.35 -14.04
CA LEU A 246 16.37 -10.98 -14.36
C LEU A 246 16.18 -12.40 -14.88
N ILE A 247 17.10 -12.87 -15.73
CA ILE A 247 17.13 -14.27 -16.21
C ILE A 247 17.46 -15.24 -15.05
N GLU A 248 18.05 -14.75 -13.96
CA GLU A 248 18.29 -15.54 -12.75
C GLU A 248 16.96 -15.95 -12.12
N GLU A 249 16.86 -17.22 -11.73
CA GLU A 249 15.69 -17.77 -11.03
C GLU A 249 16.06 -18.09 -9.58
N GLU A 250 15.19 -17.76 -8.64
CA GLU A 250 15.26 -18.18 -7.25
C GLU A 250 14.06 -19.04 -6.85
N ALA A 251 14.23 -19.83 -5.80
CA ALA A 251 13.16 -20.68 -5.32
C ALA A 251 12.31 -19.92 -4.31
N ASP A 252 10.99 -20.05 -4.42
CA ASP A 252 10.04 -19.49 -3.45
C ASP A 252 10.36 -20.04 -2.04
N GLU A 253 10.36 -19.14 -1.04
CA GLU A 253 10.60 -19.51 0.37
C GLU A 253 9.52 -20.47 0.91
N CYS A 254 8.28 -20.29 0.47
CA CYS A 254 7.10 -21.05 0.85
C CYS A 254 6.90 -22.32 0.00
N ASP A 255 7.35 -22.35 -1.25
CA ASP A 255 7.48 -23.59 -2.04
C ASP A 255 8.84 -23.71 -2.74
N PRO A 256 9.83 -24.39 -2.13
CA PRO A 256 11.16 -24.58 -2.74
C PRO A 256 11.18 -25.41 -4.04
N ALA A 257 10.04 -25.90 -4.51
CA ALA A 257 9.88 -26.53 -5.82
C ALA A 257 9.42 -25.55 -6.90
N ASP A 258 8.95 -24.37 -6.53
CA ASP A 258 8.59 -23.28 -7.41
C ASP A 258 9.78 -22.34 -7.59
N PHE A 259 10.01 -21.90 -8.81
CA PHE A 259 11.13 -21.04 -9.17
C PHE A 259 10.60 -19.89 -10.02
N SER A 260 10.90 -18.66 -9.61
CA SER A 260 10.55 -17.43 -10.31
C SER A 260 11.80 -16.63 -10.64
N ASN A 261 11.69 -15.77 -11.64
CA ASN A 261 12.75 -14.83 -11.99
C ASN A 261 12.98 -13.84 -10.83
N VAL A 262 14.25 -13.49 -10.58
CA VAL A 262 14.60 -12.45 -9.62
C VAL A 262 14.18 -11.09 -10.18
N GLU A 263 13.55 -10.27 -9.36
CA GLU A 263 13.07 -8.93 -9.73
C GLU A 263 13.88 -7.85 -9.01
N VAL A 264 14.17 -6.77 -9.73
CA VAL A 264 14.75 -5.54 -9.18
C VAL A 264 13.77 -4.41 -9.47
N SER A 265 13.16 -3.84 -8.43
CA SER A 265 12.15 -2.80 -8.55
C SER A 265 12.60 -1.44 -8.01
N VAL A 266 11.99 -0.39 -8.54
CA VAL A 266 12.03 0.98 -8.01
C VAL A 266 10.61 1.48 -7.95
N GLU A 267 10.11 1.69 -6.73
CA GLU A 267 8.77 2.18 -6.44
C GLU A 267 8.82 3.68 -6.13
N GLY A 268 7.83 4.42 -6.59
CA GLY A 268 7.66 5.83 -6.27
C GLY A 268 6.21 6.22 -6.03
N GLU A 269 5.96 7.03 -5.01
CA GLU A 269 4.63 7.52 -4.63
C GLU A 269 4.31 8.82 -5.38
N PHE A 270 3.11 8.95 -5.94
CA PHE A 270 2.69 10.14 -6.67
C PHE A 270 2.47 11.35 -5.74
N GLU A 271 3.10 12.47 -6.09
CA GLU A 271 2.73 13.79 -5.54
C GLU A 271 1.71 14.51 -6.44
N GLU A 272 1.80 14.30 -7.75
CA GLU A 272 0.88 14.85 -8.74
C GLU A 272 0.82 13.93 -9.97
N LEU A 273 -0.38 13.48 -10.34
CA LEU A 273 -0.65 12.75 -11.56
C LEU A 273 -1.87 13.36 -12.26
N THR A 274 -1.73 13.67 -13.55
CA THR A 274 -2.89 13.92 -14.42
C THR A 274 -3.36 12.56 -14.94
N ASP A 275 -4.46 12.04 -14.42
CA ASP A 275 -4.94 10.68 -14.70
C ASP A 275 -6.18 10.65 -15.61
N ASP A 276 -6.83 11.81 -15.85
CA ASP A 276 -8.08 11.94 -16.61
C ASP A 276 -7.89 12.31 -18.09
N GLU A 277 -6.64 12.39 -18.57
CA GLU A 277 -6.29 12.77 -19.94
C GLU A 277 -5.21 11.84 -20.54
N LEU A 278 -5.21 11.68 -21.87
CA LEU A 278 -4.17 10.91 -22.60
C LEU A 278 -2.79 11.57 -22.62
N THR A 279 -2.67 12.79 -22.10
CA THR A 279 -1.42 13.53 -21.97
C THR A 279 -1.47 14.34 -20.71
N GLY A 280 -0.42 14.31 -19.92
CA GLY A 280 -0.46 14.96 -18.61
C GLY A 280 0.90 15.12 -17.96
N ASP A 281 0.88 15.76 -16.80
CA ASP A 281 2.04 15.91 -15.93
C ASP A 281 2.10 14.73 -14.95
N ILE A 282 3.32 14.33 -14.58
CA ILE A 282 3.60 13.25 -13.63
C ILE A 282 4.73 13.68 -12.70
N VAL A 283 4.50 13.54 -11.39
CA VAL A 283 5.46 13.83 -10.32
C VAL A 283 5.36 12.76 -9.26
N PHE A 284 6.48 12.11 -8.93
CA PHE A 284 6.56 11.09 -7.90
C PHE A 284 7.85 11.17 -7.09
N ILE A 285 7.84 10.59 -5.90
CA ILE A 285 8.97 10.55 -4.97
C ILE A 285 9.42 9.11 -4.80
N VAL A 286 10.71 8.86 -4.97
CA VAL A 286 11.36 7.60 -4.60
C VAL A 286 12.12 7.81 -3.30
N GLU A 287 11.84 6.98 -2.30
CA GLU A 287 12.54 7.00 -1.01
C GLU A 287 13.66 5.96 -0.95
N LEU A 288 14.83 6.37 -0.45
CA LEU A 288 15.95 5.49 -0.17
C LEU A 288 16.25 5.49 1.33
N GLU A 289 15.94 4.39 2.02
CA GLU A 289 16.32 4.21 3.42
C GLU A 289 17.78 3.72 3.54
N ALA A 290 18.62 4.52 4.17
CA ALA A 290 19.98 4.13 4.51
C ALA A 290 20.03 3.19 5.73
N ASP A 291 21.10 2.37 5.84
CA ASP A 291 21.39 1.46 6.98
C ASP A 291 21.21 2.04 8.40
N ASN A 292 21.23 3.36 8.54
CA ASN A 292 21.10 4.07 9.81
C ASN A 292 19.66 4.55 10.11
N GLY A 293 18.69 4.18 9.26
CA GLY A 293 17.29 4.59 9.31
C GLY A 293 17.05 6.04 8.88
N ALA A 294 17.96 6.62 8.09
CA ALA A 294 17.74 7.92 7.46
C ALA A 294 17.17 7.70 6.06
N VAL A 295 16.10 8.42 5.75
CA VAL A 295 15.47 8.41 4.43
C VAL A 295 16.00 9.59 3.60
N GLU A 296 16.38 9.31 2.37
CA GLU A 296 16.67 10.30 1.33
C GLU A 296 15.60 10.20 0.25
N GLU A 297 14.94 11.31 -0.05
CA GLU A 297 13.86 11.41 -1.04
C GLU A 297 14.42 11.95 -2.36
N PHE A 298 14.01 11.36 -3.48
CA PHE A 298 14.35 11.80 -4.83
C PHE A 298 13.07 12.09 -5.62
N THR A 299 12.90 13.34 -6.04
CA THR A 299 11.72 13.73 -6.83
C THR A 299 11.99 13.56 -8.32
N TYR A 300 11.08 12.88 -8.99
CA TYR A 300 11.04 12.73 -10.44
C TYR A 300 9.87 13.53 -10.98
N GLU A 301 10.13 14.38 -11.98
CA GLU A 301 9.13 15.25 -12.60
C GLU A 301 9.14 15.06 -14.12
N GLY A 302 7.98 15.15 -14.75
CA GLY A 302 7.88 14.87 -16.16
C GLY A 302 6.50 15.02 -16.77
N ASN A 303 6.35 14.40 -17.93
CA ASN A 303 5.08 14.30 -18.66
C ASN A 303 4.95 12.95 -19.35
N PHE A 304 3.70 12.59 -19.64
CA PHE A 304 3.38 11.41 -20.41
C PHE A 304 2.49 11.72 -21.62
N GLU A 305 2.53 10.85 -22.63
CA GLU A 305 1.61 10.82 -23.78
C GLU A 305 1.26 9.38 -24.14
N ILE A 306 -0.04 9.10 -24.18
CA ILE A 306 -0.60 7.81 -24.61
C ILE A 306 -1.02 7.91 -26.08
N ASN A 307 -0.52 6.98 -26.89
CA ASN A 307 -0.80 6.93 -28.33
C ASN A 307 -1.08 5.50 -28.80
N GLY A 308 -2.35 5.11 -28.69
CA GLY A 308 -2.74 3.69 -28.78
C GLY A 308 -2.03 2.93 -27.66
N ASP A 309 -1.52 1.75 -27.98
CA ASP A 309 -0.86 0.85 -27.02
C ASP A 309 0.52 1.35 -26.53
N ASN A 310 0.90 2.61 -26.77
CA ASN A 310 2.23 3.12 -26.38
C ASN A 310 2.10 4.25 -25.35
N LEU A 311 2.87 4.12 -24.28
CA LEU A 311 3.10 5.17 -23.27
C LEU A 311 4.48 5.80 -23.50
N ILE A 312 4.49 7.07 -23.86
CA ILE A 312 5.71 7.86 -24.00
C ILE A 312 5.90 8.64 -22.71
N LEU A 313 6.89 8.25 -21.91
CA LEU A 313 7.18 8.84 -20.60
C LEU A 313 8.46 9.67 -20.69
N THR A 314 8.39 10.94 -20.31
CA THR A 314 9.56 11.82 -20.23
C THR A 314 9.75 12.28 -18.79
N LEU A 315 10.88 11.92 -18.18
CA LEU A 315 11.20 12.21 -16.79
C LEU A 315 12.55 12.91 -16.65
N GLU A 316 12.67 13.72 -15.59
CA GLU A 316 13.94 14.20 -15.06
C GLU A 316 13.94 14.10 -13.53
N CYS A 317 15.12 13.90 -12.94
CA CYS A 317 15.31 14.01 -11.49
C CYS A 317 16.28 15.17 -11.24
N GLU A 318 15.77 16.26 -10.64
CA GLU A 318 16.57 17.46 -10.38
C GLU A 318 17.72 17.17 -9.39
N ASP A 319 17.47 16.35 -8.37
CA ASP A 319 18.45 16.00 -7.32
C ASP A 319 19.67 15.25 -7.87
N LEU A 320 19.46 14.48 -8.94
CA LEU A 320 20.48 13.68 -9.61
C LEU A 320 21.05 14.35 -10.87
N GLU A 321 20.51 15.50 -11.28
CA GLU A 321 20.86 16.21 -12.53
C GLU A 321 20.85 15.29 -13.77
N THR A 322 19.89 14.34 -13.86
CA THR A 322 19.81 13.35 -14.94
C THR A 322 19.60 13.99 -16.31
N GLY A 323 18.92 15.13 -16.33
CA GLY A 323 18.33 15.74 -17.53
C GLY A 323 17.12 14.95 -18.03
N GLU A 324 16.40 15.52 -19.00
CA GLU A 324 15.22 14.88 -19.59
C GLU A 324 15.58 13.55 -20.29
N VAL A 325 14.97 12.47 -19.82
CA VAL A 325 15.04 11.12 -20.40
C VAL A 325 13.65 10.75 -20.89
N THR A 326 13.55 10.31 -22.15
CA THR A 326 12.29 9.84 -22.74
C THR A 326 12.37 8.35 -23.00
N LEU A 327 11.43 7.61 -22.43
CA LEU A 327 11.21 6.18 -22.63
C LEU A 327 9.88 5.97 -23.37
N THR A 328 9.77 4.85 -24.08
CA THR A 328 8.54 4.48 -24.79
C THR A 328 8.23 3.04 -24.46
N TYR A 329 7.17 2.86 -23.70
CA TYR A 329 6.65 1.58 -23.27
C TYR A 329 5.48 1.16 -24.16
N THR A 330 5.22 -0.13 -24.20
CA THR A 330 4.09 -0.72 -24.94
C THR A 330 3.28 -1.57 -23.97
N ARG A 331 1.95 -1.46 -24.00
CA ARG A 331 1.06 -2.38 -23.29
C ARG A 331 1.02 -3.75 -23.99
#